data_AF-A0A7C5L7K5-F1
#
_entry.id   AF-A0A7C5L7K5-F1
#
_cell.length_a   1.000
_cell.length_b   1.000
_cell.length_c   1.000
_cell.angle_alpha   90.00
_cell.angle_beta   90.00
_cell.angle_gamma   90.00
#
_symmetry.space_group_name_H-M   'P 1'
#
loop_
_entity.id
_entity.type
_entity.pdbx_description
1 polymer ?
#
loop_
_entity_poly.entity_id
_entity_poly.type
_entity_poly.pdbx_seq_one_letter_code
_entity_poly.pdbx_strand_id
1 'polypeptide(L)' 'MDNYSTISVPKRVKKILERNKGDSDWGEYLLQLYSEARRRRRLEAFERLRKTLSKEELERILEESKAFRKEFALR' A
#
# COMPACT_ATOMS: atom_id res chain seq x y z
N MET A 1 16.36 -26.27 -9.94
CA MET A 1 17.04 -24.98 -9.72
C MET A 1 15.96 -23.96 -9.52
N ASP A 2 15.84 -23.46 -8.30
CA ASP A 2 14.83 -22.46 -7.95
C ASP A 2 15.03 -21.18 -8.78
N ASN A 3 13.91 -20.52 -9.10
CA ASN A 3 13.79 -19.43 -10.07
C ASN A 3 14.40 -18.11 -9.56
N TYR A 4 15.73 -18.08 -9.40
CA TYR A 4 16.47 -16.91 -8.93
C TYR A 4 16.97 -16.04 -10.08
N SER A 5 16.82 -14.72 -9.95
CA SER A 5 17.38 -13.72 -10.87
C SER A 5 18.26 -12.73 -10.10
N THR A 6 19.25 -12.14 -10.79
CA THR A 6 20.16 -11.16 -10.20
C THR A 6 19.76 -9.75 -10.61
N ILE A 7 19.67 -8.84 -9.64
CA ILE A 7 19.50 -7.40 -9.89
C ILE A 7 20.80 -6.64 -9.62
N SER A 8 21.17 -5.77 -10.55
CA SER A 8 22.31 -4.88 -10.37
C SER A 8 21.88 -3.60 -9.66
N VAL A 9 22.56 -3.28 -8.56
CA VAL A 9 22.34 -2.04 -7.81
C VAL A 9 23.68 -1.36 -7.50
N PRO A 10 23.72 -0.02 -7.36
CA PRO A 10 24.94 0.67 -6.96
C PRO A 10 25.48 0.12 -5.63
N LYS A 11 26.81 0.00 -5.50
CA LYS A 11 27.46 -0.52 -4.29
C LYS A 11 27.01 0.19 -3.01
N ARG A 12 26.77 1.50 -3.09
CA ARG A 12 26.25 2.30 -1.98
C ARG A 12 24.85 1.86 -1.55
N VAL A 13 23.96 1.58 -2.51
CA VAL A 13 22.60 1.10 -2.24
C VAL A 13 22.66 -0.26 -1.57
N LYS A 14 23.43 -1.20 -2.13
CA LYS A 14 23.62 -2.54 -1.53
C LYS A 14 24.08 -2.47 -0.08
N LYS A 15 25.10 -1.64 0.22
CA LYS A 15 25.60 -1.46 1.60
C LYS A 15 24.54 -0.94 2.57
N ILE A 16 23.67 -0.04 2.13
CA ILE A 16 22.59 0.50 2.99
C ILE A 16 21.56 -0.60 3.26
N LEU A 17 21.14 -1.30 2.21
CA LEU A 17 20.16 -2.38 2.32
C LEU A 17 20.69 -3.54 3.15
N GLU A 18 21.97 -3.94 3.01
CA GLU A 18 22.59 -4.99 3.83
C GLU A 18 22.58 -4.67 5.31
N ARG A 19 22.95 -3.43 5.67
CA ARG A 19 22.94 -2.98 7.07
C ARG A 19 21.55 -3.01 7.68
N ASN A 20 20.53 -2.68 6.90
CA ASN A 20 19.15 -2.62 7.39
C ASN A 20 18.45 -3.99 7.35
N LYS A 21 18.77 -4.83 6.36
CA LYS A 21 18.31 -6.21 6.25
C LYS A 21 18.73 -7.03 7.46
N GLY A 22 19.95 -6.81 7.97
CA GLY A 22 20.52 -7.66 9.01
C GLY A 22 20.56 -9.12 8.55
N ASP A 23 20.03 -10.01 9.38
CA ASP A 23 20.06 -11.46 9.17
C ASP A 23 18.94 -12.00 8.27
N SER A 24 17.98 -11.16 7.85
CA SER A 24 16.87 -11.58 6.98
C SER A 24 17.33 -12.03 5.59
N ASP A 25 16.55 -12.87 4.91
CA ASP A 25 16.79 -13.18 3.50
C ASP A 25 16.56 -11.95 2.60
N TRP A 26 17.27 -11.86 1.49
CA TRP A 26 17.15 -10.75 0.54
C TRP A 26 15.77 -10.66 -0.09
N GLY A 27 15.17 -11.79 -0.48
CA GLY A 27 13.85 -11.82 -1.11
C GLY A 27 12.78 -11.34 -0.14
N GLU A 28 12.78 -11.88 1.07
CA GLU A 28 11.86 -11.45 2.14
C GLU A 28 12.00 -9.96 2.45
N TYR A 29 13.23 -9.50 2.65
CA TYR A 29 13.50 -8.10 2.97
C TYR A 29 13.05 -7.13 1.88
N LEU A 30 13.33 -7.44 0.61
CA LEU A 30 12.92 -6.60 -0.52
C LEU A 30 11.38 -6.56 -0.67
N LEU A 31 10.71 -7.69 -0.45
CA LEU A 31 9.24 -7.77 -0.46
C LEU A 31 8.60 -6.99 0.69
N GLN A 32 9.19 -7.06 1.89
CA GLN A 32 8.76 -6.27 3.04
C GLN A 32 8.92 -4.78 2.77
N LEU A 33 10.07 -4.36 2.24
CA LEU A 33 10.35 -2.96 1.89
C LEU A 33 9.34 -2.43 0.87
N TYR A 34 9.06 -3.20 -0.19
CA TYR A 34 8.04 -2.87 -1.17
C TYR A 34 6.64 -2.75 -0.55
N SER A 35 6.26 -3.71 0.30
CA SER A 35 4.94 -3.77 0.92
C SER A 35 4.69 -2.59 1.85
N GLU A 36 5.67 -2.22 2.66
CA GLU A 36 5.58 -1.06 3.54
C GLU A 36 5.51 0.26 2.75
N ALA A 37 6.34 0.42 1.70
CA ALA A 37 6.25 1.57 0.81
C ALA A 37 4.87 1.69 0.14
N ARG A 38 4.29 0.55 -0.29
CA ARG A 38 2.94 0.51 -0.88
C ARG A 38 1.87 0.85 0.16
N ARG A 39 1.99 0.36 1.39
CA ARG A 39 1.08 0.67 2.50
C ARG A 39 1.09 2.15 2.83
N ARG A 40 2.27 2.78 2.95
CA ARG A 40 2.41 4.21 3.21
C ARG A 40 1.75 5.07 2.13
N ARG A 41 1.99 4.76 0.85
CA ARG A 41 1.31 5.45 -0.27
C ARG A 41 -0.22 5.36 -0.18
N ARG A 42 -0.77 4.20 0.20
CA ARG A 42 -2.22 4.05 0.40
C ARG A 42 -2.75 4.88 1.56
N LEU A 43 -2.03 4.89 2.68
CA LEU A 43 -2.41 5.69 3.86
C LEU A 43 -2.37 7.19 3.55
N GLU A 44 -1.34 7.66 2.84
CA GLU A 44 -1.25 9.06 2.40
C GLU A 44 -2.38 9.45 1.45
N ALA A 45 -2.73 8.57 0.50
CA ALA A 45 -3.86 8.80 -0.39
C ALA A 45 -5.19 8.86 0.38
N PHE A 46 -5.39 7.96 1.34
CA PHE A 46 -6.56 7.96 2.21
C PHE A 46 -6.64 9.22 3.07
N GLU A 47 -5.54 9.65 3.68
CA GLU A 47 -5.48 10.88 4.47
C GLU A 47 -5.74 12.13 3.63
N ARG A 48 -5.25 12.16 2.37
CA ARG A 48 -5.60 13.24 1.44
C ARG A 48 -7.10 13.26 1.16
N LEU A 49 -7.70 12.11 0.88
CA LEU A 49 -9.15 12.00 0.65
C LEU A 49 -9.96 12.44 1.88
N ARG A 50 -9.54 12.01 3.08
CA ARG A 50 -10.17 12.42 4.35
C ARG A 50 -10.08 13.93 4.60
N LYS A 51 -8.98 14.58 4.20
CA LYS A 51 -8.81 16.04 4.34
C LYS A 51 -9.62 16.83 3.32
N THR A 52 -9.88 16.26 2.15
CA THR A 52 -10.68 16.90 1.10
C THR A 52 -12.18 16.81 1.41
N LEU A 53 -12.64 15.71 2.00
CA LEU A 53 -14.05 15.49 2.25
C LEU A 53 -14.49 16.09 3.60
N SER A 54 -15.53 16.93 3.58
CA SER A 54 -16.19 17.36 4.81
C SER A 54 -16.94 16.20 5.47
N LYS A 55 -17.29 16.34 6.75
CA LYS A 55 -18.11 15.35 7.47
C LYS A 55 -19.45 15.14 6.75
N GLU A 56 -20.05 16.21 6.24
CA GLU A 56 -21.30 16.15 5.48
C GLU A 56 -21.15 15.35 4.17
N GLU A 57 -20.01 15.49 3.47
CA GLU A 57 -19.77 14.74 2.24
C GLU A 57 -19.58 13.24 2.47
N LEU A 58 -18.92 12.86 3.57
CA LEU A 58 -18.79 11.46 3.98
C LEU A 58 -20.14 10.84 4.37
N GLU A 59 -20.96 11.58 5.11
CA GLU A 59 -22.32 11.15 5.46
C GLU A 59 -23.20 10.97 4.22
N ARG A 60 -23.09 11.88 3.25
CA ARG A 60 -23.81 11.78 1.97
C ARG A 60 -23.38 10.56 1.15
N ILE A 61 -22.07 10.30 1.01
CA ILE A 61 -21.55 9.10 0.33
C ILE A 61 -22.07 7.82 1.01
N LEU A 62 -22.15 7.81 2.34
CA LEU A 62 -22.63 6.66 3.10
C LEU A 62 -24.12 6.40 2.83
N GLU A 63 -24.96 7.44 2.84
CA GLU A 63 -26.40 7.33 2.53
C GLU A 63 -26.64 6.89 1.08
N GLU A 64 -25.96 7.51 0.11
CA GLU A 64 -26.05 7.12 -1.30
C GLU A 64 -25.63 5.65 -1.52
N SER A 65 -24.57 5.20 -0.84
CA SER A 65 -24.12 3.79 -0.92
C SER A 65 -25.13 2.81 -0.31
N LYS A 66 -25.84 3.19 0.77
CA LYS A 66 -26.92 2.37 1.34
C LYS A 66 -28.13 2.33 0.40
N ALA A 67 -28.53 3.47 -0.17
CA ALA A 67 -29.64 3.55 -1.12
C ALA A 67 -29.37 2.70 -2.36
N PHE A 68 -28.19 2.83 -2.95
CA PHE A 68 -27.74 2.04 -4.09
C PHE A 68 -27.79 0.53 -3.82
N ARG A 69 -27.28 0.07 -2.67
CA ARG A 69 -27.33 -1.36 -2.29
C ARG A 69 -28.75 -1.88 -2.11
N LYS A 70 -29.66 -1.07 -1.55
CA LYS A 70 -31.08 -1.45 -1.40
C LYS A 70 -31.76 -1.58 -2.76
N GLU A 71 -31.53 -0.64 -3.68
CA GLU A 71 -32.07 -0.72 -5.04
C GLU A 71 -31.50 -1.91 -5.83
N PHE A 72 -30.22 -2.22 -5.67
CA PHE A 72 -29.60 -3.38 -6.33
C PHE A 72 -30.01 -4.73 -5.75
N ALA A 73 -30.35 -4.83 -4.46
CA ALA A 73 -30.88 -6.06 -3.86
C ALA A 73 -32.35 -6.33 -4.22
N LEU A 74 -33.04 -5.35 -4.79
CA LEU A 74 -34.44 -5.43 -5.25
C LEU A 74 -34.57 -5.91 -6.70
N ARG A 75 -33.50 -6.44 -7.31
CA ARG A 75 -33.50 -7.09 -8.64
C ARG A 75 -32.99 -8.52 -8.58
#